data_AF-A0A835EJ48-F1
#
_entry.id   AF-A0A835EJ48-F1
#
_cell.length_a   1.000
_cell.length_b   1.000
_cell.length_c   1.000
_cell.angle_alpha   90.00
_cell.angle_beta   90.00
_cell.angle_gamma   90.00
#
_symmetry.space_group_name_H-M   'P 1'
#
loop_
_entity.id
_entity.type
_entity.pdbx_description
1 polymer ?
#
loop_
_entity_poly.entity_id
_entity_poly.type
_entity_poly.pdbx_seq_one_letter_code
_entity_poly.pdbx_strand_id
1 'polypeptide(L)'
;MSTSSLCLCPRAASVWRTIGINANTANFRHPKCLWSEPYLPDQVRTYVTLLILWHIWKSRNALIFDHVSIPAQETIRRNAQETIRRTVTAMEQWNGRYRRLTPQWEVWADFLRSRL
;
A
#
# COMPACT_ATOMS: atom_id res chain seq x y z
N MET A 1 19.43 -5.31 -12.38
CA MET A 1 19.26 -4.95 -10.95
C MET A 1 17.78 -5.06 -10.60
N SER A 2 17.50 -5.84 -9.56
CA SER A 2 16.22 -6.50 -9.29
C SER A 2 15.13 -5.56 -8.77
N THR A 3 14.22 -5.12 -9.65
CA THR A 3 12.96 -4.44 -9.27
C THR A 3 11.99 -5.37 -8.53
N SER A 4 12.26 -6.68 -8.51
CA SER A 4 11.44 -7.71 -7.86
C SER A 4 11.41 -7.66 -6.32
N SER A 5 12.33 -6.94 -5.66
CA SER A 5 12.48 -7.03 -4.19
C SER A 5 11.46 -6.23 -3.38
N LEU A 6 10.90 -5.15 -3.94
CA LEU A 6 9.99 -4.27 -3.19
C LEU A 6 8.57 -4.84 -3.11
N CYS A 7 8.01 -5.27 -4.24
CA CYS A 7 6.62 -5.71 -4.31
C CYS A 7 6.39 -7.15 -3.82
N LEU A 8 7.43 -8.00 -3.89
CA LEU A 8 7.28 -9.46 -3.69
C LEU A 8 7.88 -9.97 -2.37
N CYS A 9 8.53 -9.13 -1.56
CA CYS A 9 9.05 -9.59 -0.27
C CYS A 9 7.89 -9.99 0.68
N PRO A 10 8.10 -10.89 1.66
CA PRO A 10 7.03 -11.40 2.53
C PRO A 10 6.19 -10.30 3.22
N ARG A 11 6.82 -9.17 3.56
CA ARG A 11 6.13 -8.02 4.17
C ARG A 11 5.23 -7.31 3.17
N ALA A 12 5.73 -7.03 1.96
CA ALA A 12 4.93 -6.45 0.89
C ALA A 12 3.78 -7.38 0.49
N ALA A 13 4.05 -8.68 0.36
CA ALA A 13 3.03 -9.69 0.10
C ALA A 13 1.92 -9.70 1.17
N SER A 14 2.25 -9.44 2.43
CA SER A 14 1.24 -9.28 3.48
C SER A 14 0.41 -8.02 3.31
N VAL A 15 1.01 -6.88 2.95
CA VAL A 15 0.28 -5.63 2.65
C VAL A 15 -0.70 -5.86 1.51
N TRP A 16 -0.24 -6.46 0.41
CA TRP A 16 -1.08 -6.78 -0.75
C TRP A 16 -2.21 -7.73 -0.36
N ARG A 17 -1.92 -8.78 0.40
CA ARG A 17 -2.94 -9.74 0.86
C ARG A 17 -4.00 -9.06 1.72
N THR A 18 -3.61 -8.17 2.62
CA THR A 18 -4.56 -7.45 3.49
C THR A 18 -5.53 -6.60 2.68
N ILE A 19 -5.11 -6.04 1.54
CA ILE A 19 -5.98 -5.26 0.66
C ILE A 19 -6.64 -6.07 -0.46
N GLY A 20 -6.54 -7.40 -0.43
CA GLY A 20 -7.20 -8.31 -1.38
C GLY A 20 -6.36 -8.68 -2.63
N ILE A 21 -5.11 -8.24 -2.71
CA ILE A 21 -4.22 -8.52 -3.84
C ILE A 21 -3.33 -9.73 -3.52
N ASN A 22 -3.37 -10.76 -4.37
CA ASN A 22 -2.45 -11.89 -4.28
C ASN A 22 -1.12 -11.56 -4.99
N ALA A 23 -0.06 -11.32 -4.21
CA ALA A 23 1.26 -10.95 -4.74
C ALA A 23 1.89 -11.99 -5.69
N ASN A 24 1.50 -13.27 -5.60
CA ASN A 24 2.03 -14.32 -6.49
C ASN A 24 1.41 -14.29 -7.89
N THR A 25 0.19 -13.76 -8.01
CA THR A 25 -0.56 -13.69 -9.27
C THR A 25 -0.70 -12.25 -9.77
N ALA A 26 -0.37 -11.27 -8.94
CA ALA A 26 -0.50 -9.86 -9.26
C ALA A 26 0.51 -9.41 -10.34
N ASN A 27 0.01 -8.63 -11.29
CA ASN A 27 0.85 -8.01 -12.31
C ASN A 27 1.24 -6.59 -11.87
N PHE A 28 2.40 -6.49 -11.21
CA PHE A 28 2.96 -5.21 -10.74
C PHE A 28 3.54 -4.33 -11.86
N ARG A 29 3.48 -4.72 -13.14
CA ARG A 29 4.01 -3.89 -14.24
C ARG A 29 3.23 -2.60 -14.44
N HIS A 30 1.94 -2.59 -14.10
CA HIS A 30 1.10 -1.41 -14.27
C HIS A 30 0.00 -1.34 -13.18
N PRO A 31 -0.26 -0.17 -12.57
CA PRO A 31 -1.27 -0.03 -11.53
C PRO A 31 -2.65 -0.54 -11.95
N LYS A 32 -3.08 -0.31 -13.19
CA LYS A 32 -4.36 -0.84 -13.66
C LYS A 32 -4.44 -2.37 -13.68
N CYS A 33 -3.32 -3.06 -13.85
CA CYS A 33 -3.26 -4.53 -13.84
C CYS A 33 -3.12 -5.11 -12.42
N LEU A 34 -2.84 -4.26 -11.43
CA LEU A 34 -2.70 -4.65 -10.03
C LEU A 34 -4.06 -4.77 -9.32
N TRP A 35 -5.01 -3.91 -9.68
CA TRP A 35 -6.30 -3.79 -9.01
C TRP A 35 -7.43 -4.34 -9.88
N SER A 36 -8.25 -5.21 -9.31
CA SER A 36 -9.39 -5.84 -9.99
C SER A 36 -10.75 -5.27 -9.56
N GLU A 37 -10.78 -4.41 -8.53
CA GLU A 37 -11.99 -3.85 -7.96
C GLU A 37 -12.63 -2.85 -8.94
N PRO A 38 -13.81 -3.16 -9.52
CA PRO A 38 -14.42 -2.33 -10.54
C PRO A 38 -15.01 -1.03 -9.99
N TYR A 39 -15.29 -0.97 -8.68
CA TYR A 39 -15.84 0.20 -8.00
C TYR A 39 -14.78 1.23 -7.59
N LEU A 40 -13.49 0.90 -7.69
CA LEU A 40 -12.42 1.81 -7.31
C LEU A 40 -12.11 2.80 -8.45
N PRO A 41 -12.18 4.13 -8.20
CA PRO A 41 -11.96 5.13 -9.22
C PRO A 41 -10.54 5.09 -9.83
N ASP A 42 -10.46 5.08 -11.17
CA ASP A 42 -9.21 5.00 -11.91
C ASP A 42 -8.33 6.25 -11.77
N GLN A 43 -8.94 7.42 -11.55
CA GLN A 43 -8.29 8.73 -11.56
C GLN A 43 -7.18 8.84 -10.51
N VAL A 44 -7.34 8.16 -9.37
CA VAL A 44 -6.41 8.24 -8.24
C VAL A 44 -5.65 6.93 -7.98
N ARG A 45 -5.96 5.86 -8.72
CA ARG A 45 -5.38 4.52 -8.59
C ARG A 45 -3.86 4.53 -8.56
N THR A 46 -3.23 5.23 -9.50
CA THR A 46 -1.77 5.32 -9.58
C THR A 46 -1.18 6.02 -8.35
N TYR A 47 -1.78 7.12 -7.89
CA TYR A 47 -1.30 7.83 -6.71
C TYR A 47 -1.41 6.98 -5.44
N VAL A 48 -2.53 6.30 -5.25
CA VAL A 48 -2.73 5.40 -4.10
C VAL A 48 -1.75 4.23 -4.15
N THR A 49 -1.55 3.62 -5.33
CA THR A 49 -0.56 2.56 -5.53
C THR A 49 0.86 3.04 -5.17
N LEU A 50 1.24 4.24 -5.60
CA LEU A 50 2.53 4.83 -5.27
C LEU A 50 2.68 5.14 -3.78
N LEU A 51 1.63 5.61 -3.10
CA LEU A 51 1.65 5.82 -1.65
C LEU A 51 1.85 4.51 -0.90
N ILE A 52 1.17 3.44 -1.28
CA ILE A 52 1.35 2.11 -0.68
C ILE A 52 2.80 1.63 -0.89
N LEU A 53 3.30 1.70 -2.13
CA LEU A 53 4.69 1.33 -2.45
C LEU A 53 5.72 2.15 -1.68
N TRP A 54 5.46 3.46 -1.52
CA TRP A 54 6.29 4.36 -0.75
C TRP A 54 6.34 3.95 0.73
N HIS A 55 5.20 3.61 1.33
CA HIS A 55 5.16 3.15 2.72
C HIS A 55 5.77 1.76 2.91
N ILE A 56 5.61 0.83 1.95
CA ILE A 56 6.33 -0.45 1.92
C ILE A 56 7.84 -0.21 1.90
N TRP A 57 8.31 0.70 1.02
CA TRP A 57 9.72 1.04 0.90
C TRP A 57 10.27 1.66 2.18
N LYS A 58 9.56 2.61 2.78
CA LYS A 58 9.93 3.22 4.07
C LYS A 58 9.99 2.17 5.19
N SER A 59 8.98 1.32 5.31
CA SER A 59 8.93 0.26 6.33
C SER A 59 10.08 -0.74 6.17
N ARG A 60 10.47 -1.06 4.92
CA ARG A 60 11.63 -1.92 4.65
C ARG A 60 12.93 -1.25 5.07
N ASN A 61 13.10 0.03 4.76
CA ASN A 61 14.33 0.75 5.03
C ASN A 61 14.50 1.09 6.51
N ALA A 62 13.42 1.37 7.25
CA ALA A 62 13.47 1.58 8.70
C ALA A 62 14.14 0.38 9.42
N LEU A 63 13.97 -0.84 8.93
CA LEU A 63 14.61 -2.02 9.53
C LEU A 63 16.12 -2.09 9.29
N ILE A 64 16.60 -1.45 8.22
CA ILE A 64 18.02 -1.35 7.89
C ILE A 64 18.65 -0.20 8.69
N PHE A 65 17.95 0.92 8.80
CA PHE A 65 18.48 2.15 9.41
C PHE A 65 18.24 2.24 10.92
N ASP A 66 17.15 1.71 11.44
CA ASP A 66 16.76 1.83 12.86
C ASP A 66 17.09 0.55 13.68
N HIS A 67 17.81 -0.42 13.09
CA HIS A 67 18.23 -1.69 13.73
C HIS A 67 17.12 -2.46 14.47
N VAL A 68 15.86 -2.31 14.05
CA VAL A 68 14.73 -2.89 14.79
C VAL A 68 14.65 -4.41 14.56
N SER A 69 15.09 -5.18 15.57
CA SER A 69 14.91 -6.62 15.65
C SER A 69 13.49 -6.95 16.16
N ILE A 70 12.57 -7.28 15.26
CA ILE A 70 11.20 -7.69 15.63
C ILE A 70 10.94 -9.15 15.17
N PRO A 71 10.34 -10.02 16.02
CA PRO A 71 10.03 -11.42 15.67
C PRO A 71 9.14 -11.55 14.43
N ALA A 72 9.56 -12.40 13.48
CA ALA A 72 9.13 -12.35 12.08
C ALA A 72 7.61 -12.40 11.84
N GLN A 73 6.84 -13.24 12.55
CA GLN A 73 5.42 -13.46 12.25
C GLN A 73 4.46 -12.40 12.83
N GLU A 74 4.64 -12.02 14.10
CA GLU A 74 3.89 -10.92 14.73
C GLU A 74 4.16 -9.57 14.02
N THR A 75 5.38 -9.41 13.49
CA THR A 75 5.79 -8.23 12.72
C THR A 75 5.03 -8.11 11.42
N ILE A 76 4.83 -9.20 10.67
CA ILE A 76 4.35 -9.12 9.28
C ILE A 76 2.91 -8.59 9.22
N ARG A 77 2.00 -9.08 10.08
CA ARG A 77 0.59 -8.62 10.10
C ARG A 77 0.47 -7.20 10.64
N ARG A 78 1.15 -6.88 11.74
CA ARG A 78 1.16 -5.51 12.30
C ARG A 78 1.78 -4.52 11.32
N ASN A 79 2.82 -4.92 10.59
CA ASN A 79 3.46 -4.09 9.57
C ASN A 79 2.54 -3.83 8.37
N ALA A 80 1.71 -4.81 7.99
CA ALA A 80 0.73 -4.63 6.93
C ALA A 80 -0.35 -3.61 7.31
N GLN A 81 -0.98 -3.77 8.48
CA GLN A 81 -1.97 -2.82 9.00
C GLN A 81 -1.37 -1.42 9.19
N GLU A 82 -0.16 -1.33 9.75
CA GLU A 82 0.52 -0.05 9.94
C GLU A 82 0.86 0.63 8.61
N THR A 83 1.26 -0.12 7.60
CA THR A 83 1.51 0.41 6.24
C THR A 83 0.23 0.97 5.62
N ILE A 84 -0.89 0.27 5.76
CA ILE A 84 -2.20 0.74 5.28
C ILE A 84 -2.64 1.99 6.05
N ARG A 85 -2.51 1.98 7.39
CA ARG A 85 -2.85 3.12 8.25
C ARG A 85 -2.06 4.37 7.87
N ARG A 86 -0.75 4.23 7.68
CA ARG A 86 0.12 5.33 7.22
C ARG A 86 -0.26 5.83 5.82
N THR A 87 -0.68 4.93 4.94
CA THR A 87 -1.17 5.29 3.59
C THR A 87 -2.44 6.15 3.71
N VAL A 88 -3.41 5.74 4.52
CA VAL A 88 -4.64 6.51 4.77
C VAL A 88 -4.31 7.88 5.38
N THR A 89 -3.42 7.95 6.38
CA THR A 89 -3.00 9.23 6.96
C THR A 89 -2.31 10.13 5.93
N ALA A 90 -1.44 9.58 5.08
CA ALA A 90 -0.81 10.34 4.00
C ALA A 90 -1.86 10.84 2.98
N MET A 91 -2.87 10.02 2.70
CA MET A 91 -4.01 10.41 1.86
C MET A 91 -4.78 11.59 2.46
N GLU A 92 -5.10 11.56 3.75
CA GLU A 92 -5.78 12.66 4.44
C GLU A 92 -4.97 13.96 4.40
N GLN A 93 -3.66 13.87 4.66
CA GLN A 93 -2.74 15.01 4.59
C GLN A 93 -2.66 15.61 3.18
N TRP A 94 -2.84 14.79 2.14
CA TRP A 94 -2.74 15.20 0.74
C TRP A 94 -4.09 15.60 0.15
N ASN A 95 -5.21 15.45 0.87
CA ASN A 95 -6.54 15.77 0.38
C ASN A 95 -6.64 17.22 -0.15
N GLY A 96 -5.95 18.16 0.49
CA GLY A 96 -5.86 19.55 0.04
C GLY A 96 -5.20 19.76 -1.33
N ARG A 97 -4.36 18.82 -1.80
CA ARG A 97 -3.70 18.86 -3.12
C ARG A 97 -4.59 18.29 -4.23
N TYR A 98 -5.59 17.50 -3.87
CA TYR A 98 -6.47 16.81 -4.80
C TYR A 98 -7.93 17.26 -4.66
N ARG A 99 -8.19 18.53 -4.33
CA ARG A 99 -9.55 19.08 -4.13
C ARG A 99 -10.56 18.75 -5.25
N ARG A 100 -10.09 18.60 -6.50
CA ARG A 100 -10.94 18.24 -7.65
C ARG A 100 -11.22 16.74 -7.76
N LEU A 101 -10.43 15.92 -7.07
CA LEU A 101 -10.53 14.45 -7.03
C LEU A 101 -10.90 13.94 -5.63
N THR A 102 -11.34 14.81 -4.72
CA THR A 102 -11.70 14.46 -3.33
C THR A 102 -12.69 13.30 -3.25
N PRO A 103 -13.78 13.24 -4.04
CA PRO A 103 -14.70 12.10 -3.99
C PRO A 103 -14.02 10.77 -4.33
N GLN A 104 -13.15 10.77 -5.36
CA GLN A 104 -12.41 9.57 -5.75
C GLN A 104 -11.40 9.17 -4.67
N TRP A 105 -10.77 10.16 -4.05
CA TRP A 105 -9.80 9.98 -2.98
C TRP A 105 -10.44 9.37 -1.72
N GLU A 106 -11.64 9.82 -1.36
CA GLU A 106 -12.41 9.32 -0.23
C GLU A 106 -12.82 7.86 -0.43
N VAL A 107 -13.31 7.49 -1.62
CA VAL A 107 -13.64 6.08 -1.95
C VAL A 107 -12.43 5.15 -1.76
N TRP A 108 -11.25 5.58 -2.18
CA TRP A 108 -10.02 4.82 -1.96
C TRP A 108 -9.62 4.78 -0.48
N ALA A 109 -9.76 5.88 0.26
CA ALA A 109 -9.45 5.92 1.69
C ALA A 109 -10.37 4.99 2.48
N ASP A 110 -11.68 4.98 2.19
CA ASP A 110 -12.66 4.12 2.82
C ASP A 110 -12.42 2.64 2.50
N PHE A 111 -12.08 2.34 1.24
CA PHE A 111 -11.63 1.00 0.88
C PHE A 111 -10.43 0.55 1.72
N LEU A 112 -9.38 1.36 1.85
CA LEU A 112 -8.22 1.01 2.65
C LEU A 112 -8.54 0.90 4.14
N ARG A 113 -9.39 1.78 4.69
CA ARG A 113 -9.85 1.71 6.09
C ARG A 113 -10.63 0.43 6.37
N SER A 114 -11.44 -0.04 5.41
CA SER A 114 -12.18 -1.30 5.54
C SER A 114 -11.31 -2.57 5.55
N ARG A 115 -9.98 -2.42 5.45
CA ARG A 115 -8.99 -3.51 5.48
C ARG A 115 -8.06 -3.43 6.70
N LEU A 116 -8.26 -2.45 7.59
CA LEU A 116 -7.58 -2.33 8.88
C LEU A 116 -8.25 -3.23 9.92
#